data_AF-A0A9P7L1L6-F1
#
_entry.id   AF-A0A9P7L1L6-F1
#
_cell.length_a   1.000
_cell.length_b   1.000
_cell.length_c   1.000
_cell.angle_alpha   90.00
_cell.angle_beta   90.00
_cell.angle_gamma   90.00
#
_symmetry.space_group_name_H-M   'P 1'
#
loop_
_entity.id
_entity.type
_entity.pdbx_description
1 polymer ?
#
loop_
_entity_poly.entity_id
_entity_poly.type
_entity_poly.pdbx_seq_one_letter_code
_entity_poly.pdbx_strand_id
1 'polypeptide(L)'
;MEVRLIIWEITWPEARVIEAAYSESHDHHAEDEYIDYAILRMTCRMSTWLQTDFGPRVLEDSAIEKCANPSALQVCQESRQLTLSKFALMRHGILKDRAFYFRPECDVIWLNTDVTDDIYYQEKLQKYYGQDLGRIESLLVEETEWEGSNMYPGCLGVFGGLRFVDILLDDQPPELMVTDDDTDQDVHVGNDSDDGQPSWTIRYLIRPELGFQGINSVGEPTEASNARE
;
A
#
# COMPACT_ATOMS: atom_id res chain seq x y z
N MET A 1 -27.07 -7.83 18.29
CA MET A 1 -25.64 -7.50 18.17
C MET A 1 -25.19 -6.98 19.52
N GLU A 2 -24.21 -7.63 20.15
CA GLU A 2 -23.76 -7.28 21.50
C GLU A 2 -22.86 -6.03 21.45
N VAL A 3 -23.11 -5.04 22.32
CA VAL A 3 -22.41 -3.74 22.31
C VAL A 3 -20.89 -3.88 22.31
N ARG A 4 -20.37 -4.95 22.91
CA ARG A 4 -18.94 -5.28 22.94
C ARG A 4 -18.34 -5.58 21.57
N LEU A 5 -19.07 -6.29 20.71
CA LEU A 5 -18.64 -6.58 19.34
C LEU A 5 -18.51 -5.30 18.52
N ILE A 6 -19.48 -4.39 18.68
CA ILE A 6 -19.48 -3.07 18.03
C ILE A 6 -18.26 -2.27 18.47
N ILE A 7 -17.98 -2.24 19.78
CA ILE A 7 -16.82 -1.54 20.34
C ILE A 7 -15.50 -2.12 19.78
N TRP A 8 -15.42 -3.43 19.56
CA TRP A 8 -14.21 -4.03 18.98
C TRP A 8 -14.05 -3.69 17.51
N GLU A 9 -15.12 -3.69 16.73
CA GLU A 9 -15.06 -3.32 15.31
C GLU A 9 -14.68 -1.85 15.09
N ILE A 10 -15.20 -0.92 15.90
CA ILE A 10 -14.83 0.50 15.82
C ILE A 10 -13.41 0.80 16.31
N THR A 11 -12.78 -0.13 17.03
CA THR A 11 -11.40 0.01 17.51
C THR A 11 -10.39 -0.68 16.61
N TRP A 12 -10.84 -1.32 15.53
CA TRP A 12 -9.93 -1.81 14.50
C TRP A 12 -9.26 -0.64 13.80
N PRO A 13 -7.98 -0.82 13.39
CA PRO A 13 -7.33 0.18 12.56
C PRO A 13 -8.14 0.42 11.28
N GLU A 14 -8.06 1.64 10.75
CA GLU A 14 -8.52 1.94 9.40
C GLU A 14 -7.80 1.08 8.35
N ALA A 15 -8.15 1.21 7.07
CA ALA A 15 -7.37 0.57 6.01
C ALA A 15 -5.91 1.05 6.09
N ARG A 16 -4.97 0.12 5.98
CA ARG A 16 -3.53 0.40 6.06
C ARG A 16 -2.84 -0.08 4.80
N VAL A 17 -1.68 0.50 4.54
CA VAL A 17 -0.84 0.14 3.40
C VAL A 17 0.30 -0.74 3.86
N ILE A 18 0.51 -1.82 3.12
CA ILE A 18 1.65 -2.73 3.22
C ILE A 18 2.61 -2.32 2.11
N GLU A 19 3.87 -2.09 2.45
CA GLU A 19 4.91 -1.87 1.46
C GLU A 19 5.93 -3.00 1.54
N ALA A 20 6.61 -3.22 0.43
CA ALA A 20 7.82 -4.00 0.46
C ALA A 20 9.01 -3.14 0.91
N ALA A 21 10.02 -3.76 1.51
CA ALA A 21 11.23 -3.10 1.97
C ALA A 21 12.40 -4.10 2.02
N TYR A 22 13.61 -3.59 2.23
CA TYR A 22 14.76 -4.42 2.59
C TYR A 22 14.99 -4.39 4.09
N SER A 23 15.44 -5.51 4.63
CA SER A 23 15.94 -5.61 5.99
C SER A 23 17.27 -6.32 5.98
N GLU A 24 18.30 -5.61 6.43
CA GLU A 24 19.57 -6.20 6.78
C GLU A 24 19.42 -7.02 8.06
N SER A 25 19.98 -8.23 8.08
CA SER A 25 20.20 -8.96 9.33
C SER A 25 21.58 -9.58 9.33
N HIS A 26 22.27 -9.53 10.46
CA HIS A 26 23.53 -10.24 10.63
C HIS A 26 23.30 -11.74 10.60
N ASP A 27 23.98 -12.46 9.71
CA ASP A 27 24.12 -13.89 9.88
C ASP A 27 25.10 -14.16 11.02
N HIS A 28 24.61 -14.71 12.12
CA HIS A 28 25.47 -15.10 13.24
C HIS A 28 26.38 -16.29 12.92
N HIS A 29 26.28 -16.89 11.73
CA HIS A 29 27.08 -18.04 11.29
C HIS A 29 28.18 -17.72 10.28
N ALA A 30 28.20 -16.53 9.67
CA ALA A 30 29.26 -16.08 8.79
C ALA A 30 29.81 -14.75 9.33
N GLU A 31 31.06 -14.76 9.79
CA GLU A 31 31.74 -13.53 10.23
C GLU A 31 31.82 -12.58 9.02
N ASP A 32 31.08 -11.46 9.10
CA ASP A 32 31.11 -10.27 8.24
C ASP A 32 30.24 -10.22 6.95
N GLU A 33 29.26 -11.10 6.74
CA GLU A 33 28.30 -10.93 5.62
C GLU A 33 26.92 -10.41 6.09
N TYR A 34 26.57 -9.20 5.65
CA TYR A 34 25.20 -8.67 5.73
C TYR A 34 24.35 -9.36 4.66
N ILE A 35 23.22 -9.92 5.08
CA ILE A 35 22.26 -10.53 4.16
C ILE A 35 21.03 -9.64 4.08
N ASP A 36 20.68 -9.24 2.86
CA ASP A 36 19.47 -8.48 2.56
C ASP A 36 18.26 -9.38 2.36
N TYR A 37 17.28 -9.21 3.23
CA TYR A 37 16.00 -9.88 3.16
C TYR A 37 14.95 -8.95 2.54
N ALA A 38 14.22 -9.46 1.55
CA ALA A 38 12.99 -8.84 1.09
C ALA A 38 11.91 -9.04 2.15
N ILE A 39 11.38 -7.95 2.69
CA ILE A 39 10.35 -7.97 3.71
C ILE A 39 9.11 -7.22 3.25
N LEU A 40 7.97 -7.59 3.81
CA LEU A 40 6.76 -6.79 3.83
C LEU A 40 6.60 -6.18 5.21
N ARG A 41 6.10 -4.95 5.26
CA ARG A 41 5.77 -4.27 6.51
C ARG A 41 4.58 -3.35 6.33
N MET A 42 3.87 -3.09 7.42
CA MET A 42 2.91 -1.99 7.46
C MET A 42 3.65 -0.66 7.39
N THR A 43 3.30 0.20 6.43
CA THR A 43 3.96 1.50 6.26
C THR A 43 3.22 2.63 6.96
N CYS A 44 1.91 2.74 6.75
CA CYS A 44 1.05 3.74 7.38
C CYS A 44 -0.44 3.40 7.15
N ARG A 45 -1.30 4.25 7.69
CA ARG A 45 -2.74 4.25 7.38
C ARG A 45 -2.97 4.77 5.96
N MET A 46 -4.00 4.25 5.28
CA MET A 46 -4.34 4.65 3.91
C MET A 46 -4.60 6.16 3.80
N SER A 47 -5.28 6.75 4.78
CA SER A 47 -5.52 8.20 4.83
C SER A 47 -4.21 9.01 4.88
N THR A 48 -3.21 8.54 5.63
CA THR A 48 -1.87 9.13 5.67
C THR A 48 -1.13 8.89 4.37
N TRP A 49 -1.19 7.68 3.81
CA TRP A 49 -0.57 7.33 2.53
C TRP A 49 -1.03 8.26 1.41
N LEU A 50 -2.34 8.45 1.25
CA LEU A 50 -2.93 9.32 0.21
C LEU A 50 -2.53 10.80 0.34
N GLN A 51 -2.11 11.24 1.52
CA GLN A 51 -1.64 12.61 1.79
C GLN A 51 -0.12 12.73 1.75
N THR A 52 0.60 11.63 1.56
CA THR A 52 2.05 11.64 1.53
C THR A 52 2.52 11.79 0.10
N ASP A 53 3.41 12.76 -0.12
CA ASP A 53 4.22 12.82 -1.33
C ASP A 53 5.42 11.89 -1.13
N PHE A 54 5.48 10.83 -1.92
CA PHE A 54 6.53 9.82 -1.83
C PHE A 54 7.80 10.26 -2.57
N GLY A 55 7.75 11.24 -3.48
CA GLY A 55 8.92 11.71 -4.21
C GLY A 55 9.85 10.56 -4.67
N PRO A 56 11.19 10.66 -4.44
CA PRO A 56 12.14 9.60 -4.77
C PRO A 56 12.34 8.60 -3.61
N ARG A 57 11.33 8.32 -2.79
CA ARG A 57 11.48 7.49 -1.58
C ARG A 57 12.04 6.11 -1.92
N VAL A 58 13.13 5.76 -1.25
CA VAL A 58 13.83 4.48 -1.42
C VAL A 58 13.21 3.45 -0.46
N LEU A 59 13.08 2.19 -0.91
CA LEU A 59 12.58 1.05 -0.13
C LEU A 59 13.25 0.84 1.25
N GLU A 60 14.40 1.45 1.50
CA GLU A 60 15.20 1.33 2.72
C GLU A 60 14.76 2.25 3.87
N ASP A 61 13.91 3.24 3.60
CA ASP A 61 13.45 4.17 4.64
C ASP A 61 12.68 3.46 5.75
N SER A 62 12.45 4.08 6.91
CA SER A 62 11.52 3.52 7.90
C SER A 62 10.07 3.62 7.42
N ALA A 63 9.17 2.82 8.01
CA ALA A 63 7.73 3.00 7.85
C ALA A 63 7.33 4.46 8.18
N ILE A 64 6.41 5.04 7.40
CA ILE A 64 5.96 6.44 7.58
C ILE A 64 5.31 6.63 8.94
N GLU A 65 4.49 5.66 9.35
CA GLU A 65 3.75 5.70 10.60
C GLU A 65 3.76 4.32 11.26
N LYS A 66 3.94 4.31 12.59
CA LYS A 66 3.86 3.07 13.35
C LYS A 66 2.42 2.54 13.38
N CYS A 67 2.18 1.49 12.61
CA CYS A 67 0.92 0.74 12.62
C CYS A 67 0.93 -0.34 13.73
N ALA A 68 0.19 -0.10 14.81
CA ALA A 68 0.07 -1.06 15.91
C ALA A 68 -0.77 -2.29 15.52
N ASN A 69 -0.53 -3.41 16.21
CA ASN A 69 -1.41 -4.58 16.14
C ASN A 69 -2.79 -4.25 16.73
N PRO A 70 -3.87 -4.94 16.28
CA PRO A 70 -5.19 -4.75 16.86
C PRO A 70 -5.18 -4.98 18.37
N SER A 71 -5.58 -3.97 19.15
CA SER A 71 -5.60 -4.01 20.61
C SER A 71 -6.52 -5.11 21.15
N ALA A 72 -7.58 -5.44 20.41
CA ALA A 72 -8.53 -6.51 20.68
C ALA A 72 -7.88 -7.90 20.89
N LEU A 73 -6.70 -8.15 20.31
CA LEU A 73 -5.95 -9.39 20.54
C LEU A 73 -5.53 -9.59 22.01
N GLN A 74 -5.46 -8.51 22.79
CA GLN A 74 -4.95 -8.50 24.17
C GLN A 74 -6.07 -8.44 25.24
N VAL A 75 -7.34 -8.31 24.85
CA VAL A 75 -8.43 -8.04 25.81
C VAL A 75 -8.94 -9.31 26.49
N CYS A 76 -9.57 -10.21 25.72
CA CYS A 76 -10.10 -11.47 26.22
C CYS A 76 -10.14 -12.52 25.10
N GLN A 77 -10.49 -13.76 25.41
CA GLN A 77 -10.54 -14.84 24.43
C GLN A 77 -11.53 -14.58 23.30
N GLU A 78 -12.72 -14.08 23.61
CA GLU A 78 -13.77 -13.79 22.63
C GLU A 78 -13.33 -12.68 21.66
N SER A 79 -12.81 -11.58 22.20
CA SER A 79 -12.26 -10.47 21.41
C SER A 79 -11.16 -10.95 20.46
N ARG A 80 -10.24 -11.78 20.97
CA ARG A 80 -9.18 -12.38 20.18
C ARG A 80 -9.71 -13.27 19.06
N GLN A 81 -10.68 -14.14 19.35
CA GLN A 81 -11.29 -15.01 18.35
C GLN A 81 -11.96 -14.20 17.24
N LEU A 82 -12.71 -13.16 17.61
CA LEU A 82 -13.34 -12.27 16.66
C LEU A 82 -12.30 -11.54 15.79
N THR A 83 -11.26 -10.95 16.41
CA THR A 83 -10.20 -10.29 15.65
C THR A 83 -9.49 -11.26 14.70
N LEU A 84 -9.15 -12.46 15.14
CA LEU A 84 -8.50 -13.47 14.30
C LEU A 84 -9.42 -14.03 13.21
N SER A 85 -10.73 -13.82 13.28
CA SER A 85 -11.65 -14.14 12.17
C SER A 85 -11.58 -13.12 11.03
N LYS A 86 -11.02 -11.93 11.28
CA LYS A 86 -10.91 -10.82 10.32
C LYS A 86 -9.48 -10.47 9.94
N PHE A 87 -8.54 -10.70 10.84
CA PHE A 87 -7.13 -10.42 10.62
C PHE A 87 -6.38 -11.71 10.33
N ALA A 88 -5.57 -11.69 9.28
CA ALA A 88 -4.57 -12.69 8.97
C ALA A 88 -3.22 -12.25 9.55
N LEU A 89 -2.43 -13.24 9.97
CA LEU A 89 -1.04 -13.02 10.37
C LEU A 89 -0.15 -13.29 9.16
N MET A 90 0.65 -12.30 8.78
CA MET A 90 1.70 -12.43 7.78
C MET A 90 3.01 -12.76 8.48
N ARG A 91 3.64 -13.87 8.10
CA ARG A 91 4.91 -14.31 8.69
C ARG A 91 6.01 -14.39 7.64
N HIS A 92 7.13 -13.75 7.93
CA HIS A 92 8.35 -13.97 7.17
C HIS A 92 8.97 -15.32 7.59
N GLY A 93 9.33 -16.17 6.63
CA GLY A 93 9.79 -17.54 6.88
C GLY A 93 11.10 -17.65 7.68
N ILE A 94 11.92 -16.61 7.65
CA ILE A 94 13.19 -16.50 8.40
C ILE A 94 13.08 -15.50 9.57
N LEU A 95 12.86 -14.22 9.27
CA LEU A 95 12.78 -13.12 10.23
C LEU A 95 11.45 -13.09 11.02
N LYS A 96 11.39 -13.79 12.16
CA LYS A 96 10.17 -13.90 12.98
C LYS A 96 9.68 -12.57 13.58
N ASP A 97 10.58 -11.62 13.77
CA ASP A 97 10.30 -10.28 14.28
C ASP A 97 9.65 -9.36 13.22
N ARG A 98 9.63 -9.78 11.95
CA ARG A 98 8.98 -9.10 10.83
C ARG A 98 7.55 -9.59 10.55
N ALA A 99 6.93 -10.26 11.52
CA ALA A 99 5.54 -10.69 11.42
C ALA A 99 4.56 -9.57 11.83
N PHE A 100 3.44 -9.44 11.11
CA PHE A 100 2.42 -8.44 11.41
C PHE A 100 1.01 -8.94 11.07
N TYR A 101 0.00 -8.38 11.76
CA TYR A 101 -1.40 -8.66 11.46
C TYR A 101 -1.95 -7.66 10.43
N PHE A 102 -2.57 -8.19 9.39
CA PHE A 102 -3.28 -7.42 8.37
C PHE A 102 -4.69 -7.96 8.18
N ARG A 103 -5.56 -7.16 7.58
CA ARG A 103 -6.95 -7.49 7.30
C ARG A 103 -7.13 -7.62 5.79
N PRO A 104 -7.21 -8.85 5.24
CA PRO A 104 -7.31 -9.10 3.80
C PRO A 104 -8.35 -8.25 3.06
N GLU A 105 -9.53 -8.07 3.67
CA GLU A 105 -10.67 -7.36 3.10
C GLU A 105 -10.45 -5.82 3.00
N CYS A 106 -9.43 -5.25 3.66
CA CYS A 106 -9.29 -3.78 3.78
C CYS A 106 -7.87 -3.24 3.64
N ASP A 107 -6.85 -3.96 4.12
CA ASP A 107 -5.47 -3.52 3.98
C ASP A 107 -5.00 -3.82 2.55
N VAL A 108 -4.21 -2.92 1.98
CA VAL A 108 -3.72 -3.02 0.60
C VAL A 108 -2.21 -3.22 0.58
N ILE A 109 -1.70 -3.93 -0.42
CA ILE A 109 -0.27 -3.88 -0.74
C ILE A 109 -0.03 -2.81 -1.79
N TRP A 110 0.91 -1.91 -1.53
CA TRP A 110 1.38 -0.97 -2.53
C TRP A 110 2.53 -1.61 -3.31
N LEU A 111 2.36 -1.72 -4.63
CA LEU A 111 3.45 -2.05 -5.54
C LEU A 111 4.04 -0.75 -6.06
N ASN A 112 5.33 -0.56 -5.83
CA ASN A 112 6.12 0.44 -6.52
C ASN A 112 7.02 -0.22 -7.57
N THR A 113 7.59 0.59 -8.46
CA THR A 113 8.57 0.22 -9.49
C THR A 113 9.71 -0.67 -8.97
N ASP A 114 10.23 -0.41 -7.78
CA ASP A 114 11.31 -1.23 -7.21
C ASP A 114 10.89 -2.69 -6.95
N VAL A 115 9.60 -2.96 -6.69
CA VAL A 115 9.06 -4.31 -6.47
C VAL A 115 8.66 -4.98 -7.78
N THR A 116 8.26 -4.20 -8.78
CA THR A 116 7.74 -4.72 -10.05
C THR A 116 8.84 -5.02 -11.06
N ASP A 117 9.93 -4.24 -11.05
CA ASP A 117 11.05 -4.40 -11.99
C ASP A 117 12.08 -5.46 -11.56
N ASP A 118 12.15 -5.80 -10.27
CA ASP A 118 13.09 -6.80 -9.74
C ASP A 118 12.45 -8.19 -9.57
N ILE A 119 12.62 -9.05 -10.58
CA ILE A 119 12.18 -10.46 -10.56
C ILE A 119 12.78 -11.21 -9.35
N TYR A 120 14.03 -10.92 -8.98
CA TYR A 120 14.69 -11.58 -7.86
C TYR A 120 14.04 -11.17 -6.53
N TYR A 121 13.54 -9.94 -6.43
CA TYR A 121 12.77 -9.48 -5.29
C TYR A 121 11.43 -10.22 -5.17
N GLN A 122 10.72 -10.41 -6.27
CA GLN A 122 9.46 -11.18 -6.30
C GLN A 122 9.68 -12.65 -5.90
N GLU A 123 10.74 -13.28 -6.39
CA GLU A 123 11.12 -14.64 -5.99
C GLU A 123 11.45 -14.73 -4.49
N LYS A 124 12.14 -13.72 -3.93
CA LYS A 124 12.40 -13.64 -2.49
C LYS A 124 11.10 -13.48 -1.68
N LEU A 125 10.18 -12.61 -2.09
CA LEU A 125 8.89 -12.46 -1.43
C LEU A 125 8.11 -13.78 -1.45
N GLN A 126 8.05 -14.45 -2.60
CA GLN A 126 7.40 -15.75 -2.72
C GLN A 126 8.07 -16.81 -1.83
N LYS A 127 9.40 -16.81 -1.76
CA LYS A 127 10.16 -17.72 -0.88
C LYS A 127 9.88 -17.47 0.60
N TYR A 128 9.77 -16.21 1.03
CA TYR A 128 9.68 -15.85 2.45
C TYR A 128 8.26 -15.78 2.99
N TYR A 129 7.29 -15.36 2.18
CA TYR A 129 5.89 -15.22 2.60
C TYR A 129 4.99 -16.30 1.99
N GLY A 130 5.32 -16.81 0.80
CA GLY A 130 4.68 -17.97 0.18
C GLY A 130 3.15 -17.92 0.21
N GLN A 131 2.54 -18.84 0.95
CA GLN A 131 1.08 -18.94 1.05
C GLN A 131 0.41 -17.72 1.68
N ASP A 132 1.11 -16.95 2.54
CA ASP A 132 0.53 -15.76 3.16
C ASP A 132 0.30 -14.64 2.12
N LEU A 133 1.05 -14.61 1.00
CA LEU A 133 0.80 -13.68 -0.12
C LEU A 133 -0.54 -13.94 -0.80
N GLY A 134 -0.95 -15.21 -0.86
CA GLY A 134 -2.25 -15.61 -1.39
C GLY A 134 -3.45 -15.16 -0.54
N ARG A 135 -3.23 -14.47 0.58
CA ARG A 135 -4.28 -13.85 1.40
C ARG A 135 -4.44 -12.35 1.12
N ILE A 136 -3.60 -11.76 0.28
CA ILE A 136 -3.75 -10.36 -0.11
C ILE A 136 -4.88 -10.28 -1.13
N GLU A 137 -5.92 -9.50 -0.83
CA GLU A 137 -7.08 -9.34 -1.72
C GLU A 137 -7.05 -8.03 -2.51
N SER A 138 -6.29 -7.03 -2.07
CA SER A 138 -6.28 -5.70 -2.68
C SER A 138 -4.86 -5.19 -2.87
N LEU A 139 -4.63 -4.58 -4.03
CA LEU A 139 -3.36 -4.01 -4.45
C LEU A 139 -3.55 -2.56 -4.82
N LEU A 140 -2.55 -1.73 -4.54
CA LEU A 140 -2.51 -0.31 -4.88
C LEU A 140 -1.30 -0.05 -5.78
N VAL A 141 -1.51 0.71 -6.85
CA VAL A 141 -0.51 1.08 -7.84
C VAL A 141 -0.79 2.49 -8.34
N GLU A 142 0.24 3.26 -8.68
CA GLU A 142 0.08 4.58 -9.31
C GLU A 142 -0.19 4.43 -10.82
N GLU A 143 -1.01 5.32 -11.39
CA GLU A 143 -1.40 5.28 -12.80
C GLU A 143 -0.20 5.29 -13.74
N THR A 144 0.78 6.14 -13.47
CA THR A 144 2.02 6.24 -14.26
C THR A 144 2.81 4.93 -14.29
N GLU A 145 2.88 4.23 -13.16
CA GLU A 145 3.54 2.94 -13.10
C GLU A 145 2.71 1.89 -13.85
N TRP A 146 1.40 1.86 -13.64
CA TRP A 146 0.48 0.90 -14.27
C TRP A 146 0.50 0.98 -15.80
N GLU A 147 0.43 2.19 -16.36
CA GLU A 147 0.45 2.41 -17.81
C GLU A 147 1.84 2.19 -18.42
N GLY A 148 2.89 2.54 -17.68
CA GLY A 148 4.27 2.47 -18.15
C GLY A 148 4.86 1.06 -18.19
N SER A 149 4.28 0.09 -17.47
CA SER A 149 4.90 -1.24 -17.29
C SER A 149 4.04 -2.38 -17.79
N ASN A 150 4.57 -3.15 -18.75
CA ASN A 150 4.01 -4.45 -19.15
C ASN A 150 4.22 -5.54 -18.08
N MET A 151 4.83 -5.23 -16.93
CA MET A 151 5.24 -6.23 -15.91
C MET A 151 4.14 -6.57 -14.91
N TYR A 152 3.10 -5.73 -14.77
CA TYR A 152 2.03 -5.95 -13.81
C TYR A 152 1.32 -7.31 -13.99
N PRO A 153 0.88 -7.71 -15.20
CA PRO A 153 0.26 -9.03 -15.39
C PRO A 153 1.13 -10.21 -14.92
N GLY A 154 2.46 -10.07 -14.95
CA GLY A 154 3.41 -11.09 -14.51
C GLY A 154 3.57 -11.18 -12.99
N CYS A 155 3.64 -10.04 -12.29
CA CYS A 155 3.86 -10.00 -10.84
C CYS A 155 2.57 -10.25 -10.04
N LEU A 156 1.39 -9.97 -10.61
CA LEU A 156 0.10 -10.19 -9.95
C LEU A 156 -0.17 -11.66 -9.63
N GLY A 157 0.43 -12.61 -10.37
CA GLY A 157 0.25 -14.04 -10.16
C GLY A 157 0.73 -14.55 -8.79
N VAL A 158 1.60 -13.80 -8.13
CA VAL A 158 2.08 -14.08 -6.76
C VAL A 158 0.95 -13.90 -5.73
N PHE A 159 0.00 -13.01 -6.00
CA PHE A 159 -1.13 -12.71 -5.12
C PHE A 159 -2.35 -13.58 -5.47
N GLY A 160 -2.29 -14.87 -5.16
CA GLY A 160 -3.36 -15.82 -5.51
C GLY A 160 -4.77 -15.52 -4.93
N GLY A 161 -4.86 -14.61 -3.95
CA GLY A 161 -6.12 -14.14 -3.37
C GLY A 161 -6.60 -12.79 -3.92
N LEU A 162 -5.90 -12.23 -4.91
CA LEU A 162 -6.17 -10.88 -5.42
C LEU A 162 -7.57 -10.78 -6.03
N ARG A 163 -8.28 -9.74 -5.62
CA ARG A 163 -9.64 -9.42 -6.06
C ARG A 163 -9.74 -8.00 -6.62
N PHE A 164 -8.95 -7.08 -6.10
CA PHE A 164 -9.00 -5.67 -6.47
C PHE A 164 -7.63 -5.12 -6.80
N VAL A 165 -7.55 -4.37 -7.89
CA VAL A 165 -6.40 -3.53 -8.24
C VAL A 165 -6.87 -2.09 -8.20
N ASP A 166 -6.41 -1.35 -7.21
CA ASP A 166 -6.64 0.08 -7.03
C ASP A 166 -5.58 0.86 -7.78
N ILE A 167 -5.98 1.59 -8.82
CA ILE A 167 -5.11 2.49 -9.58
C ILE A 167 -5.33 3.91 -9.04
N LEU A 168 -4.28 4.52 -8.51
CA LEU A 168 -4.28 5.91 -8.08
C LEU A 168 -4.02 6.81 -9.30
N LEU A 169 -5.01 7.62 -9.65
CA LEU A 169 -4.92 8.57 -10.75
C LEU A 169 -4.00 9.74 -10.39
N ASP A 170 -3.23 10.19 -11.38
CA ASP A 170 -2.40 11.38 -11.23
C ASP A 170 -3.28 12.65 -11.24
N ASP A 171 -2.99 13.60 -10.35
CA ASP A 171 -3.65 14.91 -10.29
C ASP A 171 -3.25 15.85 -11.46
N GLN A 172 -2.62 15.33 -12.52
CA GLN A 172 -2.25 16.16 -13.67
C GLN A 172 -3.53 16.57 -14.40
N PRO A 173 -3.79 17.89 -14.58
CA PRO A 173 -4.76 18.30 -15.59
C PRO A 173 -4.30 17.70 -16.92
N PRO A 174 -5.20 17.14 -17.75
CA PRO A 174 -4.78 16.63 -19.05
C PRO A 174 -4.11 17.79 -19.78
N GLU A 175 -2.79 17.71 -19.95
CA GLU A 175 -2.14 18.52 -20.97
C GLU A 175 -2.87 18.16 -22.25
N LEU A 176 -3.63 19.11 -22.78
CA LEU A 176 -4.36 19.00 -24.03
C LEU A 176 -3.33 18.73 -25.12
N MET A 177 -2.98 17.46 -25.27
CA MET A 177 -2.37 16.92 -26.47
C MET A 177 -3.44 17.11 -27.55
N VAL A 178 -3.32 18.22 -28.28
CA VAL A 178 -4.04 18.41 -29.54
C VAL A 178 -3.50 17.32 -30.47
N THR A 179 -4.18 16.18 -30.49
CA THR A 179 -3.99 15.20 -31.56
C THR A 179 -4.94 15.60 -32.69
N ASP A 180 -4.46 16.48 -33.56
CA ASP A 180 -4.93 16.49 -34.94
C ASP A 180 -4.37 15.22 -35.60
N ASP A 181 -5.13 14.12 -35.61
CA ASP A 181 -4.97 13.12 -36.67
C ASP A 181 -6.25 12.27 -36.82
N ASP A 182 -6.94 12.50 -37.94
CA ASP A 182 -8.00 11.67 -38.46
C ASP A 182 -7.43 10.31 -38.89
N THR A 183 -7.65 9.26 -38.10
CA THR A 183 -7.58 7.89 -38.65
C THR A 183 -8.72 7.03 -38.11
N ASP A 184 -9.74 6.87 -38.95
CA ASP A 184 -10.71 5.78 -38.89
C ASP A 184 -9.97 4.44 -38.94
N GLN A 185 -9.98 3.68 -37.85
CA GLN A 185 -9.76 2.24 -37.89
C GLN A 185 -10.79 1.52 -37.00
N ASP A 186 -11.83 1.02 -37.66
CA ASP A 186 -12.66 -0.08 -37.16
C ASP A 186 -11.77 -1.31 -36.94
N VAL A 187 -11.50 -1.64 -35.67
CA VAL A 187 -10.95 -2.95 -35.31
C VAL A 187 -11.99 -3.72 -34.51
N HIS A 188 -12.54 -4.72 -35.17
CA HIS A 188 -13.47 -5.68 -34.61
C HIS A 188 -12.73 -6.59 -33.62
N VAL A 189 -12.86 -6.33 -32.31
CA VAL A 189 -12.34 -7.23 -31.27
C VAL A 189 -13.36 -8.32 -31.01
N GLY A 190 -13.27 -9.38 -31.80
CA GLY A 190 -13.77 -10.69 -31.40
C GLY A 190 -12.59 -11.52 -30.90
N ASN A 191 -12.50 -11.70 -29.58
CA ASN A 191 -11.75 -12.82 -29.01
C ASN A 191 -12.49 -13.28 -27.75
N ASP A 192 -13.43 -14.19 -27.96
CA ASP A 192 -13.82 -15.18 -26.96
C ASP A 192 -12.59 -16.05 -26.68
N SER A 193 -11.93 -15.81 -25.56
CA SER A 193 -10.94 -16.73 -25.00
C SER A 193 -11.22 -16.83 -23.50
N ASP A 194 -12.03 -17.83 -23.17
CA ASP A 194 -12.29 -18.33 -21.82
C ASP A 194 -11.03 -19.06 -21.29
N ASP A 195 -9.96 -18.28 -21.07
CA ASP A 195 -8.68 -18.78 -20.57
C ASP A 195 -8.50 -18.38 -19.10
N GLY A 196 -9.35 -18.88 -18.21
CA GLY A 196 -9.07 -19.01 -16.76
C GLY A 196 -8.37 -17.83 -16.07
N GLN A 197 -8.56 -16.60 -16.55
CA GLN A 197 -7.80 -15.45 -16.11
C GLN A 197 -8.21 -15.15 -14.66
N PRO A 198 -7.26 -14.85 -13.77
CA PRO A 198 -7.60 -14.43 -12.42
C PRO A 198 -8.53 -13.22 -12.50
N SER A 199 -9.76 -13.37 -12.03
CA SER A 199 -10.81 -12.36 -12.15
C SER A 199 -10.66 -11.31 -11.05
N TRP A 200 -9.70 -10.41 -11.21
CA TRP A 200 -9.61 -9.20 -10.39
C TRP A 200 -10.36 -8.04 -11.05
N THR A 201 -10.83 -7.09 -10.23
CA THR A 201 -11.55 -5.89 -10.65
C THR A 201 -10.66 -4.68 -10.49
N ILE A 202 -10.57 -3.84 -11.52
CA ILE A 202 -9.88 -2.55 -11.45
C ILE A 202 -10.80 -1.52 -10.80
N ARG A 203 -10.27 -0.76 -9.85
CA ARG A 203 -10.91 0.40 -9.24
C ARG A 203 -9.98 1.60 -9.40
N TYR A 204 -10.55 2.76 -9.68
CA TYR A 204 -9.81 4.00 -9.81
C TYR A 204 -9.99 4.83 -8.55
N LEU A 205 -8.88 5.30 -7.97
CA LEU A 205 -8.83 6.17 -6.80
C LEU A 205 -8.32 7.53 -7.22
N ILE A 206 -9.00 8.59 -6.75
CA ILE A 206 -8.57 9.96 -6.93
C ILE A 206 -7.85 10.38 -5.66
N ARG A 207 -6.65 10.96 -5.78
CA ARG A 207 -5.93 11.51 -4.64
C ARG A 207 -6.76 12.68 -4.08
N PRO A 208 -7.07 12.71 -2.78
CA PRO A 208 -7.73 13.88 -2.20
C PRO A 208 -6.81 15.07 -2.40
N GLU A 209 -7.31 16.17 -2.99
CA GLU A 209 -6.52 17.40 -3.16
C GLU A 209 -5.82 17.71 -1.83
N LEU A 210 -4.48 17.77 -1.86
CA LEU A 210 -3.70 18.26 -0.73
C LEU A 210 -4.15 19.69 -0.51
N GLY A 211 -5.08 19.88 0.43
CA GLY A 211 -5.67 21.17 0.70
C GLY A 211 -4.56 22.18 0.89
N PHE A 212 -4.42 23.09 -0.08
CA PHE A 212 -3.60 24.28 0.06
C PHE A 212 -4.09 24.97 1.33
N GLN A 213 -3.34 24.81 2.44
CA GLN A 213 -3.48 25.72 3.56
C GLN A 213 -3.01 27.06 3.02
N GLY A 214 -3.98 27.87 2.63
CA GLY A 214 -3.78 29.24 2.22
C GLY A 214 -2.88 29.91 3.24
N ILE A 215 -1.76 30.42 2.73
CA ILE A 215 -0.98 31.49 3.32
C ILE A 215 -1.94 32.63 3.65
N ASN A 216 -2.48 32.62 4.86
CA ASN A 216 -3.04 33.82 5.47
C ASN A 216 -1.86 34.69 5.87
N SER A 217 -1.31 35.41 4.88
CA SER A 217 -0.66 36.68 5.10
C SER A 217 -1.72 37.65 5.62
N VAL A 218 -1.83 37.76 6.93
CA VAL A 218 -2.53 38.85 7.61
C VAL A 218 -1.49 39.63 8.38
N GLY A 219 -1.44 40.92 8.07
CA GLY A 219 -0.31 41.81 8.29
C GLY A 219 0.07 42.04 9.74
N GLU A 220 1.34 42.37 9.90
CA GLU A 220 1.85 43.12 11.03
C GLU A 220 0.94 44.33 11.31
N PRO A 221 0.46 44.50 12.55
CA PRO A 221 0.09 45.81 13.04
C PRO A 221 1.31 46.43 13.70
N THR A 222 1.82 47.47 13.05
CA THR A 222 2.75 48.46 13.60
C THR A 222 2.24 48.99 14.94
N GLU A 223 2.78 48.53 16.07
CA GLU A 223 2.55 49.21 17.34
C GLU A 223 3.44 50.45 17.43
N ALA A 224 2.77 51.59 17.35
CA ALA A 224 3.31 52.90 17.57
C ALA A 224 3.69 53.09 19.06
N SER A 225 4.93 53.52 19.26
CA SER A 225 5.40 54.24 20.44
C SER A 225 4.47 55.40 20.82
N ASN A 226 4.02 55.44 22.09
CA ASN A 226 3.69 56.60 22.95
C ASN A 226 3.00 56.03 24.22
N ALA A 227 3.20 56.42 25.48
CA ALA A 227 3.88 57.52 26.17
C ALA A 227 4.16 57.05 27.63
N ARG A 228 5.28 57.42 28.25
CA ARG A 228 5.34 58.31 29.44
C ARG A 228 4.03 58.47 30.23
N GLU A 229 4.00 57.96 31.45
CA GLU A 229 4.08 58.72 32.73
C GLU A 229 4.52 57.79 33.88
#